data_AF-A0A354CU40-F1
#
_entry.id   AF-A0A354CU40-F1
#
_cell.length_a   1.000
_cell.length_b   1.000
_cell.length_c   1.000
_cell.angle_alpha   90.00
_cell.angle_beta   90.00
_cell.angle_gamma   90.00
#
_symmetry.space_group_name_H-M   'P 1'
#
loop_
_entity.id
_entity.type
_entity.pdbx_description
1 polymer ?
#
loop_
_entity_poly.entity_id
_entity_poly.type
_entity_poly.pdbx_seq_one_letter_code
_entity_poly.pdbx_strand_id
1 'polypeptide(L)' 'MSAVKKSKGILSFFMIFAIFIGISSYNKINAAFVPDVEKIYSEGVYMVNLDTNVVIYAKNEHQRYYPASITKIMTA' A
#
# COMPACT_ATOMS: atom_id res chain seq x y z
N MET A 1 -15.01 12.93 -46.38
CA MET A 1 -15.23 11.92 -45.33
C MET A 1 -13.90 11.51 -44.66
N SER A 2 -13.06 12.48 -44.24
CA SER A 2 -11.69 12.19 -43.75
C SER A 2 -11.38 12.72 -42.34
N ALA A 3 -12.17 13.67 -41.82
CA ALA A 3 -11.99 14.22 -40.47
C ALA A 3 -12.42 13.23 -39.36
N VAL A 4 -13.44 12.39 -39.63
CA VAL A 4 -13.96 11.43 -38.66
C VAL A 4 -12.94 10.32 -38.36
N LYS A 5 -12.15 9.88 -39.35
CA LYS A 5 -11.18 8.78 -39.19
C LYS A 5 -10.01 9.15 -38.26
N LYS A 6 -9.57 10.41 -38.28
CA LYS A 6 -8.51 10.95 -37.41
C LYS A 6 -8.98 11.14 -35.97
N SER A 7 -10.24 11.53 -35.77
CA SER A 7 -10.85 11.70 -34.43
C SER A 7 -11.06 10.37 -33.67
N LYS A 8 -11.37 9.27 -34.39
CA LYS A 8 -11.54 7.94 -33.78
C LYS A 8 -10.24 7.38 -33.18
N GLY A 9 -9.08 7.70 -33.78
CA GLY A 9 -7.77 7.29 -33.26
C GLY A 9 -7.41 8.03 -31.96
N ILE A 10 -7.65 9.34 -31.91
CA ILE A 10 -7.48 10.15 -30.69
C ILE A 10 -8.42 9.67 -29.57
N LEU A 11 -9.68 9.36 -29.91
CA LEU A 11 -10.69 8.94 -28.95
C LEU A 11 -10.35 7.56 -28.34
N SER A 12 -9.87 6.63 -29.18
CA SER A 12 -9.41 5.30 -28.72
C SER A 12 -8.22 5.40 -27.77
N PHE A 13 -7.25 6.27 -28.08
CA PHE A 13 -6.09 6.50 -27.22
C PHE A 13 -6.48 7.07 -25.85
N PHE A 14 -7.42 8.01 -25.82
CA PHE A 14 -7.94 8.59 -24.58
C PHE A 14 -8.70 7.56 -23.73
N MET A 15 -9.44 6.65 -24.38
CA MET A 15 -10.16 5.55 -23.73
C MET A 15 -9.20 4.56 -23.07
N ILE A 16 -8.13 4.16 -23.78
CA ILE A 16 -7.09 3.28 -23.24
C ILE A 16 -6.38 3.97 -22.07
N PHE A 17 -6.03 5.25 -22.20
CA PHE A 17 -5.41 6.02 -21.13
C PHE A 17 -6.30 6.14 -19.88
N ALA A 18 -7.62 6.32 -20.07
CA ALA A 18 -8.59 6.33 -18.97
C ALA A 18 -8.68 4.97 -18.26
N ILE A 19 -8.59 3.86 -18.99
CA ILE A 19 -8.56 2.51 -18.40
C ILE A 19 -7.28 2.30 -17.58
N PHE A 20 -6.12 2.76 -18.06
CA PHE A 20 -4.85 2.68 -17.32
C PHE A 20 -4.90 3.46 -16.00
N ILE A 21 -5.51 4.65 -15.98
CA ILE A 21 -5.70 5.44 -14.75
C ILE A 21 -6.68 4.75 -13.79
N GLY A 22 -7.76 4.16 -14.32
CA GLY A 22 -8.78 3.48 -13.51
C GLY A 22 -8.24 2.26 -12.75
N ILE A 23 -7.34 1.48 -13.36
CA ILE A 23 -6.74 0.29 -12.72
C ILE A 23 -5.82 0.69 -11.56
N SER A 24 -5.18 1.87 -11.58
CA SER A 24 -4.33 2.34 -10.48
C SER A 24 -5.12 2.74 -9.23
N SER A 25 -6.44 2.86 -9.30
CA SER A 25 -7.31 3.10 -8.15
C SER A 25 -7.62 1.80 -7.41
N TYR A 26 -6.58 1.08 -6.98
CA TYR A 26 -6.77 0.03 -5.98
C TYR A 26 -7.19 0.68 -4.67
N ASN A 27 -8.27 0.18 -4.07
CA ASN A 27 -8.83 0.65 -2.81
C ASN A 27 -7.72 0.74 -1.75
N LYS A 28 -7.45 1.95 -1.24
CA LYS A 28 -6.76 2.10 0.04
C LYS A 28 -7.66 1.46 1.10
N ILE A 29 -7.32 0.25 1.52
CA ILE A 29 -7.98 -0.39 2.66
C ILE A 29 -7.58 0.44 3.88
N ASN A 30 -8.47 1.31 4.31
CA ASN A 30 -8.29 2.06 5.55
C ASN A 30 -8.35 1.08 6.71
N ALA A 31 -7.29 1.06 7.53
CA ALA A 31 -7.36 0.38 8.80
C ALA A 31 -8.46 1.04 9.66
N ALA A 32 -9.35 0.23 10.23
CA ALA A 32 -10.43 0.72 11.10
C ALA A 32 -9.91 1.38 12.40
N PHE A 33 -8.63 1.22 12.69
CA PHE A 33 -7.95 1.75 13.87
C PHE A 33 -6.70 2.51 13.44
N VAL A 34 -6.55 3.74 13.95
CA VAL A 34 -5.34 4.55 13.79
C VAL A 34 -4.73 4.75 15.19
N PRO A 35 -3.53 4.20 15.48
CA PRO A 35 -2.91 4.37 16.78
C PRO A 35 -2.44 5.82 16.99
N ASP A 36 -2.41 6.26 18.25
CA ASP A 36 -1.84 7.55 18.65
C ASP A 36 -0.31 7.49 18.58
N VAL A 37 0.24 7.91 17.43
CA VAL A 37 1.67 7.80 17.10
C VAL A 37 2.56 8.69 17.95
N GLU A 38 2.02 9.76 18.55
CA GLU A 38 2.79 10.69 19.40
C GLU A 38 3.25 10.05 20.71
N LYS A 39 2.58 8.97 21.13
CA LYS A 39 2.87 8.23 22.37
C LYS A 39 3.70 6.98 22.15
N ILE A 40 4.27 6.80 20.95
CA ILE A 40 5.09 5.63 20.61
C ILE A 40 6.58 5.97 20.64
N TYR A 41 7.23 5.59 21.74
CA TYR A 41 8.65 5.88 22.00
C TYR A 41 9.62 4.78 21.54
N SER A 42 9.13 3.69 20.92
CA SER A 42 9.98 2.59 20.45
C SER A 42 10.87 3.00 19.26
N GLU A 43 12.03 2.37 19.13
CA GLU A 43 12.94 2.53 17.99
C GLU A 43 12.36 1.94 16.70
N GLY A 44 11.65 0.81 16.81
CA GLY A 44 10.95 0.16 15.70
C GLY A 44 9.58 -0.39 16.13
N VAL A 45 8.59 -0.29 15.24
CA VAL A 45 7.22 -0.78 15.45
C VAL A 45 6.68 -1.37 14.16
N TYR A 46 5.98 -2.49 14.26
CA TYR A 46 5.21 -3.06 13.17
C TYR A 46 3.88 -3.60 13.71
N MET A 47 2.77 -3.00 13.27
CA MET A 47 1.42 -3.37 13.65
C MET A 47 0.65 -3.80 12.41
N VAL A 48 0.21 -5.05 12.40
CA VAL A 48 -0.52 -5.67 11.29
C VAL A 48 -1.82 -6.29 11.82
N ASN A 49 -2.90 -6.14 11.06
CA ASN A 49 -4.13 -6.88 11.30
C ASN A 49 -3.95 -8.33 10.81
N LEU A 50 -4.12 -9.31 11.69
CA LEU A 50 -3.89 -10.72 11.35
C LEU A 50 -4.98 -11.33 10.46
N ASP A 51 -6.20 -10.79 10.49
CA ASP A 51 -7.32 -11.29 9.68
C ASP A 51 -7.24 -10.78 8.23
N THR A 52 -6.82 -9.52 8.05
CA THR A 52 -6.81 -8.85 6.73
C THR A 52 -5.40 -8.70 6.15
N ASN A 53 -4.35 -8.99 6.93
CA ASN A 53 -2.95 -8.73 6.59
C ASN A 53 -2.65 -7.26 6.24
N VAL A 54 -3.51 -6.33 6.64
CA VAL A 54 -3.31 -4.89 6.44
C VAL A 54 -2.36 -4.36 7.50
N VAL A 55 -1.29 -3.70 7.07
CA VAL A 55 -0.39 -2.96 7.96
C VAL A 55 -1.11 -1.71 8.46
N ILE A 56 -1.31 -1.64 9.78
CA ILE A 56 -1.99 -0.55 10.46
C ILE A 56 -1.02 0.60 10.73
N TYR A 57 0.17 0.27 11.20
CA TYR A 57 1.22 1.24 11.50
C TYR A 57 2.58 0.57 11.45
N ALA A 58 3.57 1.28 10.89
CA ALA A 58 4.95 0.84 10.84
C ALA A 58 5.89 2.02 11.11
N LYS A 59 6.96 1.76 11.84
CA LYS A 59 8.05 2.69 12.14
C LYS A 59 9.35 1.91 12.06
N ASN A 60 10.24 2.28 11.13
CA ASN A 60 11.55 1.66 10.94
C ASN A 60 11.50 0.12 10.76
N GLU A 61 10.48 -0.40 10.08
CA GLU A 61 10.21 -1.83 9.95
C GLU A 61 11.29 -2.63 9.20
N HIS A 62 12.08 -1.96 8.37
CA HIS A 62 13.19 -2.57 7.63
C HIS A 62 14.56 -2.35 8.29
N GLN A 63 14.61 -1.56 9.37
CA GLN A 63 15.85 -1.36 10.12
C GLN A 63 16.21 -2.65 10.85
N ARG A 64 17.48 -3.05 10.78
CA ARG A 64 17.98 -4.25 11.44
C ARG A 64 18.31 -3.93 12.89
N TYR A 65 17.67 -4.65 13.81
CA TYR A 65 17.96 -4.61 15.24
C TYR A 65 18.45 -5.98 15.71
N TYR A 66 19.20 -5.99 16.81
CA TYR A 66 19.60 -7.25 17.45
C TYR A 66 18.39 -7.85 18.21
N PRO A 67 17.85 -9.02 17.81
CA PRO A 67 16.59 -9.54 18.34
C PRO A 67 16.71 -10.19 19.73
N ALA A 68 17.94 -10.41 20.25
CA ALA A 68 18.19 -11.10 21.51
C ALA A 68 17.31 -12.36 21.68
N SER A 69 16.47 -12.40 22.72
CA SER A 69 15.59 -13.53 23.03
C SER A 69 14.44 -13.73 22.05
N ILE A 70 14.09 -12.75 21.20
CA ILE A 70 13.05 -12.87 20.15
C ILE A 70 13.44 -13.93 19.11
N THR A 71 14.74 -14.20 18.94
CA THR A 71 15.24 -15.31 18.10
C THR A 71 14.58 -16.65 18.43
N LYS A 72 14.18 -16.86 19.70
CA LYS A 72 13.50 -18.07 20.14
C LYS A 72 12.18 -18.32 19.41
N ILE A 73 11.51 -17.28 18.90
CA ILE A 73 10.26 -17.40 18.14
C ILE A 73 10.51 -18.13 16.81
N MET A 74 11.68 -17.97 16.20
CA MET A 74 12.01 -18.63 14.93
C MET A 74 12.47 -20.09 15.14
N THR A 75 13.03 -20.41 16.32
CA THR A 75 13.53 -21.75 16.64
C THR A 75 12.52 -22.63 17.36
N ALA A 76 11.35 -22.09 17.72
CA ALA A 76 10.29 -22.79 18.44
C ALA A 76 9.62 -23.86 17.58
#